data_AF-X1PUN4-F1
#
_entry.id   AF-X1PUN4-F1
#
_cell.length_a   1.000
_cell.length_b   1.000
_cell.length_c   1.000
_cell.angle_alpha   90.00
_cell.angle_beta   90.00
_cell.angle_gamma   90.00
#
_symmetry.space_group_name_H-M   'P 1'
#
loop_
_entity.id
_entity.type
_entity.pdbx_description
1 polymer ?
#
loop_
_entity_poly.entity_id
_entity_poly.type
_entity_poly.pdbx_seq_one_letter_code
_entity_poly.pdbx_strand_id
1 'polypeptide(L)'
;QLAGEGNYFYCDTDSLIINEVGLCRLQEMIDATSLGSLKVVSSPTNIVIRGLKDYSAGTKQVIKGIRRNAVEKRDGVYEQEQWPSFKGLLRAGQTDVYTVKKVTKVLNRKYTKGHVNSDGSIVPLVLGESDDYAPLFY
;
A
#
# COMPACT_ATOMS: atom_id res chain seq x y z
N GLN A 1 17.24 -12.21 2.43
CA GLN A 1 16.55 -11.06 3.08
C GLN A 1 17.07 -10.92 4.51
N LEU A 2 17.56 -9.74 4.93
CA LEU A 2 18.20 -9.54 6.24
C LEU A 2 17.24 -9.63 7.44
N ALA A 3 16.02 -9.09 7.32
CA ALA A 3 14.99 -9.25 8.36
C ALA A 3 14.61 -10.74 8.59
N GLY A 4 14.82 -11.58 7.57
CA GLY A 4 14.45 -12.99 7.52
C GLY A 4 12.95 -13.23 7.32
N GLU A 5 12.62 -14.42 6.81
CA GLU A 5 11.26 -14.83 6.49
C GLU A 5 10.35 -14.79 7.74
N GLY A 6 9.09 -14.39 7.56
CA GLY A 6 8.10 -14.28 8.64
C GLY A 6 8.29 -13.08 9.58
N ASN A 7 9.36 -12.28 9.42
CA ASN A 7 9.66 -11.14 10.30
C ASN A 7 9.36 -9.79 9.65
N TYR A 8 8.90 -9.78 8.40
CA TYR A 8 8.38 -8.62 7.69
C TYR A 8 6.89 -8.81 7.41
N PHE A 9 6.11 -7.76 7.63
CA PHE A 9 4.67 -7.75 7.41
C PHE A 9 4.28 -6.93 6.19
N TYR A 10 5.01 -5.85 5.90
CA TYR A 10 4.68 -4.96 4.81
C TYR A 10 5.90 -4.14 4.36
N CYS A 11 5.96 -3.83 3.06
CA CYS A 11 6.94 -2.94 2.47
C CYS A 11 6.23 -1.96 1.53
N ASP A 12 6.51 -0.67 1.67
CA ASP A 12 6.10 0.35 0.70
C ASP A 12 7.24 1.32 0.43
N THR A 13 7.84 1.18 -0.74
CA THR A 13 8.87 2.04 -1.34
C THR A 13 10.10 2.22 -0.46
N ASP A 14 10.00 3.05 0.57
CA ASP A 14 11.03 3.49 1.49
C ASP A 14 10.72 3.12 2.95
N SER A 15 9.70 2.31 3.19
CA SER A 15 9.28 1.88 4.53
C SER A 15 9.08 0.37 4.62
N LEU A 16 9.47 -0.18 5.77
CA LEU A 16 9.33 -1.59 6.10
C LEU A 16 8.67 -1.73 7.48
N ILE A 17 7.71 -2.64 7.61
CA ILE A 17 7.06 -2.99 8.87
C ILE A 17 7.49 -4.40 9.24
N ILE A 18 8.08 -4.54 10.41
CA ILE A 18 8.70 -5.77 10.92
C ILE A 18 8.29 -6.02 12.37
N ASN A 19 8.51 -7.24 12.84
CA ASN A 19 8.45 -7.56 14.26
C ASN A 19 9.79 -7.25 14.95
N GLU A 20 9.84 -7.52 16.26
CA GLU A 20 11.03 -7.30 17.09
C GLU A 20 12.25 -8.12 16.64
N VAL A 21 12.05 -9.39 16.24
CA VAL A 21 13.14 -10.24 15.74
C VAL A 21 13.74 -9.67 14.46
N GLY A 22 12.90 -9.19 13.53
CA GLY A 22 13.35 -8.50 12.33
C GLY A 22 14.08 -7.19 12.66
N LEU A 23 13.62 -6.46 13.67
CA LEU A 23 14.27 -5.24 14.13
C LEU A 23 15.69 -5.51 14.67
N CYS A 24 15.85 -6.52 15.52
CA CYS A 24 17.15 -6.95 16.03
C CYS A 24 18.10 -7.34 14.88
N ARG A 25 17.61 -8.06 13.87
CA ARG A 25 18.42 -8.44 12.70
C ARG A 25 18.87 -7.25 11.84
N LEU A 26 18.11 -6.15 11.86
CA LEU A 26 18.43 -4.94 11.10
C LEU A 26 19.17 -3.89 11.93
N GLN A 27 19.53 -4.17 13.18
CA GLN A 27 20.10 -3.19 14.13
C GLN A 27 21.30 -2.43 13.58
N GLU A 28 22.18 -3.09 12.82
CA GLU A 28 23.40 -2.49 12.25
C GLU A 28 23.10 -1.51 11.12
N MET A 29 21.90 -1.58 10.53
CA MET A 29 21.46 -0.67 9.47
C MET A 29 20.65 0.51 10.00
N ILE A 30 20.38 0.57 11.31
CA ILE A 30 19.52 1.59 11.91
C ILE A 30 20.36 2.78 12.38
N ASP A 31 20.15 3.92 11.75
CA ASP A 31 20.71 5.21 12.14
C ASP A 31 19.77 6.32 11.67
N ALA A 32 19.38 7.21 12.58
CA ALA A 32 18.41 8.27 12.31
C ALA A 32 18.99 9.47 11.52
N THR A 33 20.31 9.52 11.35
CA THR A 33 21.07 10.66 10.81
C THR A 33 21.92 10.30 9.60
N SER A 34 22.45 9.08 9.53
CA SER A 34 23.27 8.61 8.42
C SER A 34 22.44 8.42 7.14
N LEU A 35 22.90 9.00 6.03
CA LEU A 35 22.22 8.91 4.74
C LEU A 35 22.12 7.44 4.28
N GLY A 36 20.93 7.03 3.84
CA GLY A 36 20.67 5.67 3.36
C GLY A 36 20.42 4.63 4.47
N SER A 37 20.52 5.03 5.74
CA SER A 37 20.21 4.15 6.88
C SER A 37 18.71 4.07 7.16
N LEU A 38 18.31 3.01 7.87
CA LEU A 38 16.95 2.83 8.33
C LEU A 38 16.71 3.67 9.60
N LYS A 39 15.50 4.22 9.72
CA LYS A 39 15.06 4.91 10.93
C LYS A 39 13.82 4.24 11.49
N VAL A 40 13.80 4.01 12.80
CA VAL A 40 12.57 3.61 13.50
C VAL A 40 11.63 4.82 13.57
N VAL A 41 10.52 4.75 12.83
CA VAL A 41 9.52 5.84 12.76
C VAL A 41 8.42 5.66 13.82
N SER A 42 8.06 4.42 14.15
CA SER A 42 7.01 4.10 15.12
C SER A 42 7.08 2.64 15.56
N SER A 43 6.68 2.34 16.79
CA SER A 43 6.62 0.98 17.35
C SER A 43 5.22 0.65 17.87
N PRO A 44 4.21 0.49 16.99
CA PRO A 44 2.85 0.17 17.38
C PRO A 44 2.75 -1.29 17.86
N THR A 45 1.83 -1.57 18.79
CA THR A 45 1.57 -2.93 19.29
C THR A 45 0.70 -3.76 18.36
N ASN A 46 -0.03 -3.11 17.44
CA ASN A 46 -0.89 -3.75 16.47
C ASN A 46 -0.83 -3.07 15.10
N ILE A 47 -1.05 -3.86 14.06
CA ILE A 47 -1.23 -3.40 12.68
C ILE A 47 -2.36 -4.16 12.01
N VAL A 48 -3.11 -3.47 11.16
CA VAL A 48 -4.08 -4.08 10.26
C VAL A 48 -3.71 -3.70 8.83
N ILE A 49 -3.38 -4.68 8.00
CA ILE A 49 -3.06 -4.51 6.59
C ILE A 49 -4.25 -5.04 5.79
N ARG A 50 -4.90 -4.16 5.03
CA ARG A 50 -6.08 -4.48 4.21
C ARG A 50 -5.73 -4.60 2.74
N GLY A 51 -4.59 -4.07 2.33
CA GLY A 51 -4.09 -4.16 0.97
C GLY A 51 -2.96 -3.17 0.69
N LEU A 52 -2.70 -2.94 -0.60
CA LEU A 52 -1.66 -2.04 -1.05
C LEU A 52 -1.95 -0.60 -0.62
N LYS A 53 -1.09 -0.06 0.24
CA LYS A 53 -1.20 1.27 0.83
C LYS A 53 -2.56 1.51 1.50
N ASP A 54 -3.13 0.45 2.07
CA ASP A 54 -4.31 0.47 2.93
C ASP A 54 -3.98 -0.29 4.22
N TYR A 55 -3.45 0.43 5.21
CA TYR A 55 -3.10 -0.14 6.52
C TYR A 55 -3.28 0.88 7.65
N SER A 56 -3.43 0.37 8.86
CA SER A 56 -3.49 1.15 10.10
C SER A 56 -2.56 0.57 11.14
N ALA A 57 -1.76 1.42 11.77
CA ALA A 57 -0.72 1.04 12.72
C ALA A 57 -0.70 2.06 13.87
N GLY A 58 -1.17 1.66 15.06
CA GLY A 58 -1.44 2.60 16.15
C GLY A 58 -2.38 3.73 15.72
N THR A 59 -1.92 4.99 15.80
CA THR A 59 -2.68 6.18 15.39
C THR A 59 -2.53 6.53 13.91
N LYS A 60 -1.62 5.87 13.19
CA LYS A 60 -1.35 6.15 11.78
C LYS A 60 -2.32 5.38 10.90
N GLN A 61 -3.01 6.09 10.00
CA GLN A 61 -3.84 5.50 8.96
C GLN A 61 -3.30 5.90 7.58
N VAL A 62 -3.05 4.90 6.74
CA VAL A 62 -2.56 5.10 5.36
C VAL A 62 -3.56 4.45 4.42
N ILE A 63 -4.23 5.26 3.61
CA ILE A 63 -5.18 4.79 2.60
C ILE A 63 -4.93 5.55 1.30
N LYS A 64 -4.38 4.85 0.29
CA LYS A 64 -4.06 5.48 -0.99
C LYS A 64 -5.31 5.98 -1.70
N GLY A 65 -5.26 7.25 -2.09
CA GLY A 65 -6.30 7.89 -2.90
C GLY A 65 -7.49 8.42 -2.10
N ILE A 66 -7.47 8.25 -0.78
CA ILE A 66 -8.45 8.82 0.16
C ILE A 66 -7.82 10.04 0.84
N ARG A 67 -8.53 11.18 0.80
CA ARG A 67 -8.09 12.40 1.47
C ARG A 67 -8.26 12.27 2.98
N ARG A 68 -7.44 12.99 3.76
CA ARG A 68 -7.53 13.02 5.23
C ARG A 68 -8.89 13.52 5.75
N ASN A 69 -9.57 14.37 4.99
CA ASN A 69 -10.90 14.90 5.33
C ASN A 69 -12.05 14.16 4.62
N ALA A 70 -11.79 13.03 3.97
CA ALA A 70 -12.84 12.21 3.38
C ALA A 70 -13.73 11.62 4.48
N VAL A 71 -15.01 11.49 4.19
CA VAL A 71 -15.98 10.91 5.12
C VAL A 71 -16.21 9.45 4.74
N GLU A 72 -15.92 8.53 5.64
CA GLU A 72 -16.28 7.12 5.47
C GLU A 72 -17.79 6.97 5.62
N LYS A 73 -18.46 6.51 4.56
CA LYS A 73 -19.91 6.30 4.54
C LYS A 73 -20.25 4.90 5.06
N ARG A 74 -19.37 3.93 4.79
CA ARG A 74 -19.36 2.54 5.27
C ARG A 74 -17.97 1.96 4.98
N ASP A 75 -17.66 0.79 5.52
CA ASP A 75 -16.34 0.16 5.35
C ASP A 75 -15.89 0.15 3.88
N GLY A 76 -14.73 0.78 3.63
CA GLY A 76 -14.11 0.84 2.31
C GLY A 76 -14.79 1.78 1.31
N VAL A 77 -15.78 2.57 1.73
CA VAL A 77 -16.48 3.53 0.88
C VAL A 77 -16.43 4.94 1.46
N TYR A 78 -15.77 5.83 0.73
CA TYR A 78 -15.48 7.19 1.17
C TYR A 78 -16.11 8.21 0.22
N GLU A 79 -16.65 9.29 0.78
CA GLU A 79 -17.01 10.49 0.04
C GLU A 79 -15.92 11.55 0.23
N GLN A 80 -15.44 12.14 -0.86
CA GLN A 80 -14.46 13.22 -0.80
C GLN A 80 -14.63 14.23 -1.92
N GLU A 81 -13.99 15.38 -1.78
CA GLU A 81 -13.94 16.39 -2.82
C GLU A 81 -12.95 16.01 -3.94
N GLN A 82 -13.41 16.20 -5.17
CA GLN A 82 -12.64 16.17 -6.39
C GLN A 82 -12.48 17.60 -6.90
N TRP A 83 -11.24 18.05 -6.85
CA TRP A 83 -10.81 19.35 -7.33
C TRP A 83 -10.42 19.21 -8.81
N PRO A 84 -10.97 20.01 -9.71
CA PRO A 84 -10.65 19.90 -11.13
C PRO A 84 -9.19 20.30 -11.37
N SER A 85 -8.50 19.53 -12.23
CA SER A 85 -7.19 19.94 -12.73
C SER A 85 -7.36 20.94 -13.86
N PHE A 86 -6.36 21.80 -14.10
CA PHE A 86 -6.39 22.75 -15.21
C PHE A 86 -6.61 22.06 -16.56
N LYS A 87 -5.92 20.93 -16.80
CA LYS A 87 -6.14 20.07 -17.97
C LYS A 87 -7.58 19.54 -18.07
N GLY A 88 -8.21 19.24 -16.94
CA GLY A 88 -9.61 18.82 -16.86
C GLY A 88 -10.57 19.94 -17.27
N LEU A 89 -10.32 21.17 -16.79
CA LEU A 89 -11.11 22.35 -17.14
C LEU A 89 -11.01 22.69 -18.64
N LEU A 90 -9.79 22.67 -19.19
CA LEU A 90 -9.54 22.88 -20.63
C LEU A 90 -10.30 21.86 -21.49
N ARG A 91 -10.25 20.57 -21.13
CA ARG A 91 -10.97 19.50 -21.85
C ARG A 91 -12.48 19.64 -21.77
N ALA A 92 -12.99 20.21 -20.69
CA ALA A 92 -14.43 20.42 -20.49
C ALA A 92 -14.94 21.70 -21.15
N GLY A 93 -14.07 22.56 -21.69
CA GLY A 93 -14.46 23.88 -22.21
C GLY A 93 -15.00 24.82 -21.13
N GLN A 94 -14.69 24.54 -19.85
CA GLN A 94 -15.19 25.28 -18.68
C GLN A 94 -14.01 25.97 -17.98
N THR A 95 -13.25 26.76 -18.72
CA THR A 95 -12.08 27.49 -18.17
C THR A 95 -12.47 28.59 -17.20
N ASP A 96 -13.72 29.03 -17.28
CA ASP A 96 -14.19 30.25 -16.61
C ASP A 96 -14.91 29.92 -15.29
N VAL A 97 -15.07 28.62 -14.98
CA VAL A 97 -15.81 28.12 -13.81
C VAL A 97 -14.99 27.06 -13.09
N TYR A 98 -14.75 27.27 -11.80
CA TYR A 98 -14.04 26.31 -10.94
C TYR A 98 -15.03 25.58 -10.01
N THR A 99 -15.51 24.40 -10.42
CA THR A 99 -16.46 23.61 -9.62
C THR A 99 -15.79 22.44 -8.91
N VAL A 100 -15.82 22.45 -7.58
CA VAL A 100 -15.46 21.28 -6.75
C VAL A 100 -16.64 20.32 -6.71
N LYS A 101 -16.39 19.04 -7.00
CA LYS A 101 -17.41 18.00 -7.00
C LYS A 101 -17.20 17.05 -5.84
N LYS A 102 -18.27 16.46 -5.31
CA LYS A 102 -18.16 15.30 -4.43
C LYS A 102 -18.05 14.03 -5.28
N VAL A 103 -17.15 13.14 -4.88
CA VAL A 103 -16.97 11.82 -5.52
C VAL A 103 -16.95 10.72 -4.47
N THR A 104 -17.58 9.59 -4.79
CA THR A 104 -17.50 8.37 -4.00
C THR A 104 -16.32 7.52 -4.46
N LYS A 105 -15.48 7.10 -3.51
CA LYS A 105 -14.37 6.16 -3.72
C LYS A 105 -14.72 4.84 -3.06
N VAL A 106 -14.71 3.78 -3.86
CA VAL A 106 -14.88 2.40 -3.38
C VAL A 106 -13.54 1.71 -3.45
N LEU A 107 -13.01 1.31 -2.30
CA LEU A 107 -11.72 0.63 -2.20
C LEU A 107 -11.91 -0.86 -2.43
N ASN A 108 -11.29 -1.38 -3.49
CA ASN A 108 -11.22 -2.81 -3.73
C ASN A 108 -9.95 -3.35 -3.08
N ARG A 109 -10.09 -4.06 -1.96
CA ARG A 109 -9.00 -4.63 -1.15
C ARG A 109 -8.44 -5.94 -1.72
N LYS A 110 -8.75 -6.28 -2.97
CA LYS A 110 -8.18 -7.45 -3.65
C LYS A 110 -6.71 -7.20 -4.02
N TYR A 111 -5.81 -8.01 -3.50
CA TYR A 111 -4.40 -7.99 -3.89
C TYR A 111 -4.21 -8.68 -5.25
N THR A 112 -3.65 -7.97 -6.23
CA THR A 112 -3.50 -8.47 -7.61
C THR A 112 -2.05 -8.42 -8.11
N LYS A 113 -1.09 -8.14 -7.21
CA LYS A 113 0.34 -7.98 -7.56
C LYS A 113 1.18 -9.23 -7.26
N GLY A 114 0.52 -10.34 -6.95
CA GLY A 114 1.12 -11.60 -6.53
C GLY A 114 0.03 -12.60 -6.17
N HIS A 115 0.41 -13.85 -5.97
CA HIS A 115 -0.47 -14.90 -5.45
C HIS A 115 -0.46 -14.84 -3.93
N VAL A 116 -1.64 -14.65 -3.33
CA VAL A 116 -1.80 -14.62 -1.88
C VAL A 116 -2.04 -16.06 -1.41
N ASN A 117 -1.16 -16.57 -0.56
CA ASN A 117 -1.28 -17.88 0.06
C ASN A 117 -2.33 -17.85 1.20
N SER A 118 -2.72 -19.02 1.68
CA SER A 118 -3.73 -19.16 2.76
C SER A 118 -3.30 -18.54 4.09
N ASP A 119 -1.99 -18.40 4.33
CA ASP A 119 -1.40 -17.74 5.50
C ASP A 119 -1.25 -16.22 5.33
N GLY A 120 -1.65 -15.67 4.18
CA GLY A 120 -1.54 -14.25 3.83
C GLY A 120 -0.18 -13.84 3.25
N SER A 121 0.79 -14.75 3.14
CA SER A 121 2.05 -14.49 2.43
C SER A 121 1.81 -14.30 0.93
N ILE A 122 2.71 -13.56 0.27
CA ILE A 122 2.56 -13.19 -1.14
C ILE A 122 3.73 -13.78 -1.94
N VAL A 123 3.40 -14.62 -2.92
CA VAL A 123 4.35 -15.07 -3.96
C VAL A 123 4.32 -14.06 -5.11
N PRO A 124 5.47 -13.52 -5.54
CA PRO A 124 5.52 -12.55 -6.64
C PRO A 124 5.05 -13.20 -7.95
N LEU A 125 4.43 -12.40 -8.81
CA LEU A 125 4.17 -12.83 -10.18
C LEU A 125 5.51 -12.99 -10.91
N VAL A 126 5.73 -14.17 -11.50
CA VAL A 126 6.90 -14.44 -12.34
C VAL A 126 6.48 -14.29 -13.79
N LEU A 127 7.13 -13.38 -14.52
CA LEU A 127 7.02 -13.34 -15.97
C LEU A 127 7.94 -14.42 -16.54
N GLY A 128 7.38 -15.61 -16.79
CA GLY A 128 8.06 -16.64 -17.56
C GLY A 128 7.77 -16.50 -19.05
N GLU A 129 8.69 -16.93 -19.91
CA GLU A 129 8.35 -17.28 -21.28
C GLU A 129 7.51 -18.57 -21.25
N SER A 130 6.49 -18.65 -22.08
CA SER A 130 5.53 -19.75 -22.09
C SER A 130 6.09 -21.00 -22.78
N ASP A 131 7.23 -21.51 -22.35
CA ASP A 131 7.83 -22.71 -22.92
C ASP A 131 8.16 -23.67 -21.78
N ASP A 132 7.16 -24.47 -21.38
CA ASP A 132 7.29 -25.83 -20.82
C ASP A 132 5.92 -26.29 -20.28
N TYR A 133 4.88 -26.27 -21.13
CA TYR A 133 3.76 -27.19 -20.92
C TYR A 133 4.22 -28.56 -21.44
N ALA A 134 4.82 -29.37 -20.56
CA ALA A 134 4.85 -30.81 -20.80
C ALA A 134 3.38 -31.27 -20.95
N PRO A 135 3.00 -31.91 -22.06
CA PRO A 135 1.63 -32.41 -22.20
C PRO A 135 1.41 -33.43 -21.08
N LEU A 136 0.37 -33.18 -20.28
CA LEU A 136 -0.17 -34.20 -19.38
C LEU A 136 -0.63 -35.36 -20.26
N PHE A 137 0.22 -36.39 -20.36
CA PHE A 137 -0.20 -37.69 -20.87
C PHE A 137 -1.16 -38.30 -19.85
N TYR A 138 -2.31 -38.75 -20.39
CA TYR A 138 -3.45 -39.36 -19.72
C TYR A 138 -3.09 -40.47 -18.73
#